data_AF-D1W8R0-F1
#
_entry.id   AF-D1W8R0-F1
#
_cell.length_a   1.000
_cell.length_b   1.000
_cell.length_c   1.000
_cell.angle_alpha   90.00
_cell.angle_beta   90.00
_cell.angle_gamma   90.00
#
_symmetry.space_group_name_H-M   'P 1'
#
loop_
_entity.id
_entity.type
_entity.pdbx_description
1 polymer ?
#
loop_
_entity_poly.entity_id
_entity_poly.type
_entity_poly.pdbx_seq_one_letter_code
_entity_poly.pdbx_strand_id
1 'polypeptide(L)' 'MYTDAEGRKYKSYEEYVNSPDLDLDLIYAKLWSGERTPQNKREREIKKELDEMKSLGMKLELNFE' A
#
# COMPACT_ATOMS: atom_id res chain seq x y z
N MET A 1 4.87 -5.28 18.18
CA MET A 1 5.96 -5.70 17.27
C MET A 1 5.34 -6.53 16.16
N TYR A 2 5.67 -6.22 14.92
CA TYR A 2 5.24 -6.96 13.72
C TYR A 2 6.47 -7.51 13.02
N THR A 3 6.36 -8.73 12.48
CA THR A 3 7.43 -9.34 11.67
C THR A 3 6.82 -9.67 10.32
N ASP A 4 7.43 -9.20 9.23
CA ASP A 4 6.95 -9.49 7.88
C ASP A 4 7.34 -10.90 7.42
N ALA A 5 6.94 -11.26 6.19
CA ALA A 5 7.24 -12.56 5.60
C ALA A 5 8.75 -12.80 5.37
N GLU A 6 9.54 -11.73 5.30
CA GLU A 6 11.00 -11.79 5.14
C GLU A 6 11.75 -11.80 6.49
N GLY A 7 11.02 -11.74 7.61
CA GLY A 7 11.61 -11.72 8.96
C GLY A 7 12.06 -10.33 9.43
N ARG A 8 11.76 -9.25 8.70
CA ARG A 8 12.07 -7.88 9.12
C ARG A 8 11.12 -7.47 10.24
N LYS A 9 11.67 -6.80 11.25
CA LYS A 9 10.93 -6.43 12.47
C LYS A 9 10.56 -4.96 12.46
N TYR A 10 9.30 -4.70 12.76
CA TYR A 10 8.71 -3.38 12.90
C TYR A 10 8.12 -3.23 14.31
N LYS A 11 8.10 -2.02 14.87
CA LYS A 11 7.55 -1.73 16.19
C LYS A 11 6.03 -2.00 16.21
N SER A 12 5.34 -1.70 15.11
CA SER A 12 3.91 -1.95 14.91
C SER A 12 3.60 -2.38 13.48
N TYR A 13 2.39 -2.89 13.27
CA TYR A 13 1.86 -3.14 11.92
C TYR A 13 1.73 -1.85 11.10
N GLU A 14 1.37 -0.74 11.75
CA GLU A 14 1.30 0.58 11.12
C GLU A 14 2.66 1.04 10.56
N GLU A 15 3.75 0.77 11.28
CA GLU A 15 5.11 1.06 10.80
C GLU A 15 5.48 0.18 9.59
N TYR A 16 5.06 -1.10 9.59
CA TYR A 16 5.22 -1.98 8.43
C TYR A 16 4.46 -1.47 7.21
N VAL A 17 3.17 -1.14 7.36
CA VAL A 17 2.33 -0.68 6.24
C VAL A 17 2.82 0.65 5.65
N ASN A 18 3.43 1.51 6.47
CA ASN A 18 4.02 2.77 6.02
C ASN A 18 5.55 2.68 5.78
N SER A 19 6.12 1.47 5.77
CA SER A 19 7.54 1.27 5.49
C SER A 19 7.88 1.76 4.07
N PRO A 20 9.04 2.42 3.88
CA PRO A 20 9.51 2.80 2.55
C PRO A 20 9.93 1.60 1.69
N ASP A 21 10.22 0.46 2.33
CA ASP A 21 10.71 -0.76 1.67
C ASP A 21 9.59 -1.75 1.33
N LEU A 22 8.33 -1.31 1.44
CA LEU A 22 7.18 -2.14 1.10
C LEU A 22 7.11 -2.34 -0.42
N ASP A 23 6.83 -3.57 -0.84
CA ASP A 23 6.67 -3.91 -2.26
C ASP A 23 5.58 -3.05 -2.94
N LEU A 24 5.76 -2.77 -4.23
CA LEU A 24 4.87 -1.89 -4.98
C LEU A 24 3.43 -2.42 -5.02
N ASP A 25 3.21 -3.72 -5.20
CA ASP A 25 1.87 -4.31 -5.23
C ASP A 25 1.19 -4.20 -3.86
N LEU A 26 1.97 -4.38 -2.79
CA LEU A 26 1.51 -4.14 -1.43
C LEU A 26 1.20 -2.65 -1.20
N ILE A 27 1.99 -1.72 -1.75
CA ILE A 27 1.68 -0.29 -1.70
C ILE A 27 0.34 -0.01 -2.38
N TYR A 28 0.09 -0.53 -3.58
CA TYR A 28 -1.20 -0.39 -4.27
C TYR A 28 -2.36 -0.94 -3.43
N ALA A 29 -2.21 -2.17 -2.91
CA ALA A 29 -3.23 -2.80 -2.07
C ALA A 29 -3.55 -1.97 -0.81
N LYS A 30 -2.52 -1.47 -0.12
CA LYS A 30 -2.67 -0.72 1.14
C LYS A 30 -3.16 0.71 0.93
N LEU A 31 -2.82 1.35 -0.18
CA LEU A 31 -3.41 2.63 -0.58
C LEU A 31 -4.88 2.49 -0.95
N TRP A 32 -5.25 1.40 -1.64
CA TRP A 32 -6.64 1.10 -2.01
C TRP A 32 -7.54 0.80 -0.80
N SER A 33 -7.02 0.03 0.16
CA SER A 33 -7.74 -0.28 1.41
C SER A 33 -7.81 0.91 2.37
N GLY A 34 -6.92 1.90 2.21
CA GLY A 34 -6.80 3.06 3.09
C GLY A 34 -5.95 2.80 4.35
N GLU A 35 -5.26 1.67 4.41
CA GLU A 35 -4.33 1.34 5.52
C GLU A 35 -3.01 2.14 5.43
N ARG A 36 -2.59 2.54 4.22
CA ARG A 36 -1.36 3.32 3.99
C ARG A 36 -1.67 4.79 3.72
N THR A 37 -0.88 5.67 4.31
CA THR A 37 -0.83 7.09 3.91
C THR A 37 0.21 7.27 2.81
N PRO A 38 -0.06 7.99 1.71
CA PRO A 38 0.95 8.24 0.68
C PRO A 38 2.22 8.88 1.25
N GLN A 39 3.36 8.20 1.13
CA GLN A 39 4.62 8.64 1.73
C GLN A 39 5.41 9.63 0.86
N ASN A 40 5.19 9.61 -0.46
CA ASN A 40 5.93 10.43 -1.43
C ASN A 40 5.05 10.87 -2.61
N LYS A 41 5.61 11.67 -3.53
CA LYS A 41 4.87 12.21 -4.70
C LYS A 41 4.29 11.10 -5.58
N ARG A 42 5.06 10.04 -5.83
CA ARG A 42 4.63 8.90 -6.66
C ARG A 42 3.42 8.19 -6.04
N GLU A 43 3.43 7.98 -4.73
CA GLU A 43 2.29 7.37 -4.03
C GLU A 43 1.05 8.27 -4.00
N ARG A 44 1.21 9.59 -4.01
CA ARG A 44 0.07 10.51 -4.14
C ARG A 44 -0.57 10.43 -5.52
N GLU A 45 0.24 10.26 -6.57
CA GLU A 45 -0.25 10.02 -7.94
C GLU A 45 -0.98 8.69 -8.03
N ILE A 46 -0.40 7.60 -7.50
CA ILE A 46 -1.05 6.28 -7.39
C ILE A 46 -2.39 6.40 -6.64
N LYS A 47 -2.40 7.06 -5.48
CA LYS A 47 -3.63 7.20 -4.69
C LYS A 47 -4.73 7.93 -5.47
N LYS A 48 -4.38 8.93 -6.27
CA LYS A 48 -5.32 9.65 -7.13
C LYS A 48 -5.93 8.73 -8.19
N GLU A 49 -5.11 7.94 -8.87
CA GLU A 49 -5.57 6.96 -9.87
C GLU A 49 -6.50 5.91 -9.22
N LEU A 50 -6.14 5.41 -8.03
CA LEU A 50 -6.96 4.48 -7.27
C LEU A 50 -8.30 5.10 -6.84
N ASP A 51 -8.32 6.36 -6.44
CA ASP A 51 -9.56 7.05 -6.10
C ASP A 51 -10.46 7.26 -7.32
N GLU A 52 -9.88 7.58 -8.47
CA GLU A 52 -10.59 7.67 -9.75
C GLU A 52 -11.20 6.31 -10.12
N MET A 53 -10.41 5.22 -10.07
CA MET A 53 -10.91 3.85 -10.29
C MET A 53 -12.06 3.49 -9.35
N LYS A 54 -11.93 3.81 -8.06
CA LYS A 54 -12.96 3.54 -7.05
C LYS A 54 -14.24 4.35 -7.31
N SER A 55 -14.11 5.60 -7.77
CA SER A 55 -15.25 6.44 -8.17
C SER A 55 -16.01 5.89 -9.37
N LEU A 56 -15.32 5.19 -10.27
CA LEU A 56 -15.88 4.52 -11.44
C LEU A 56 -16.47 3.13 -11.12
N GLY A 57 -16.41 2.68 -9.86
CA GLY A 57 -16.88 1.35 -9.45
C GLY A 57 -15.98 0.20 -9.90
N MET A 58 -14.74 0.49 -10.30
CA MET A 58 -13.76 -0.53 -10.70
C MET A 58 -13.21 -1.26 -9.47
N LYS A 59 -12.71 -2.48 -9.69
CA LYS A 59 -11.99 -3.26 -8.67
C LYS A 59 -10.49 -3.17 -8.94
N LEU A 60 -9.71 -3.19 -7.86
CA LEU A 60 -8.27 -3.35 -7.97
C LEU A 60 -7.94 -4.81 -8.27
N GLU A 61 -7.25 -5.05 -9.38
CA GLU A 61 -6.72 -6.36 -9.77
C GLU A 61 -5.19 -6.30 -9.64
N LEU A 62 -4.64 -7.09 -8.71
CA LEU A 62 -3.19 -7.23 -8.50
C LEU A 62 -2.79 -8.67 -8.79
N ASN A 63 -1.73 -8.84 -9.56
CA ASN A 63 -1.12 -10.14 -9.82
C ASN A 63 0.03 -10.33 -8.84
N PHE A 64 -0.19 -11.11 -7.79
CA PHE A 64 0.89 -11.52 -6.89
C PHE A 64 1.63 -12.71 -7.53
N GLU A 65 2.90 -12.52 -7.90
CA GLU A 65 3.80 -13.60 -8.34
C GLU A 65 4.35 -14.43 -7.18
#